data_AF-A0A0S9QWJ1-F1
#
_entry.id   AF-A0A0S9QWJ1-F1
#
_cell.length_a   1.000
_cell.length_b   1.000
_cell.length_c   1.000
_cell.angle_alpha   90.00
_cell.angle_beta   90.00
_cell.angle_gamma   90.00
#
_symmetry.space_group_name_H-M   'P 1'
#
loop_
_entity.id
_entity.type
_entity.pdbx_description
1 polymer ?
#
loop_
_entity_poly.entity_id
_entity_poly.type
_entity_poly.pdbx_seq_one_letter_code
_entity_poly.pdbx_strand_id
1 'polypeptide(L)'
;MTTPPIPRLRAERAERLRAARHRRAIGYWWVLIAWLLSLWIGTSVVPHDWLHTPALFGHLASVIVGLGAAVLLEMSGLLWMLRRTSLDDMRRTEPPVTALAWLGIAGLLVTGAFLQPDLSQPLTGIKMIAVLVAAMNGVAMTRLTDELDRLPGAVRFSSLPARLKLWCVWSAVVSQTAWWTAVLIGMLNTASR
;
A
#
# COMPACT_ATOMS: atom_id res chain seq x y z
N MET A 1 25.76 -2.66 35.65
CA MET A 1 24.99 -2.14 34.51
C MET A 1 25.08 -0.63 34.52
N THR A 2 25.96 -0.04 33.69
CA THR A 2 26.08 1.42 33.56
C THR A 2 25.02 1.91 32.58
N THR A 3 24.10 2.74 33.05
CA THR A 3 23.13 3.43 32.18
C THR A 3 23.89 4.26 31.14
N PRO A 4 23.58 4.12 29.83
CA PRO A 4 24.26 4.87 28.81
C PRO A 4 24.02 6.38 29.01
N PRO A 5 25.03 7.23 28.78
CA PRO A 5 24.90 8.66 28.97
C PRO A 5 23.86 9.24 28.00
N ILE A 6 23.03 10.17 28.47
CA ILE A 6 21.92 10.81 27.73
C ILE A 6 22.29 11.24 26.29
N PRO A 7 23.49 11.77 25.99
CA PRO A 7 23.90 12.09 24.62
C PRO A 7 23.94 10.89 23.66
N ARG A 8 24.37 9.70 24.13
CA ARG A 8 24.43 8.49 23.30
C ARG A 8 23.03 8.00 22.92
N LEU A 9 22.10 8.00 23.87
CA LEU A 9 20.69 7.65 23.61
C LEU A 9 20.03 8.60 22.60
N ARG A 10 20.36 9.89 22.65
CA ARG A 10 19.86 10.87 21.67
C ARG A 10 20.44 10.64 20.27
N ALA A 11 21.73 10.34 20.17
CA ALA A 11 22.40 10.03 18.91
C ALA A 11 21.82 8.77 18.25
N GLU A 12 21.71 7.67 19.00
CA GLU A 12 21.13 6.41 18.50
C GLU A 12 19.68 6.59 18.04
N ARG A 13 18.87 7.36 18.77
CA ARG A 13 17.50 7.67 18.37
C ARG A 13 17.46 8.48 17.08
N ALA A 14 18.35 9.47 16.92
CA ALA A 14 18.44 10.27 15.71
C ALA A 14 18.85 9.42 14.49
N GLU A 15 19.81 8.51 14.65
CA GLU A 15 20.24 7.58 13.60
C GLU A 15 19.12 6.64 13.18
N ARG A 16 18.40 6.02 14.13
CA ARG A 16 17.24 5.16 13.82
C ARG A 16 16.15 5.91 13.04
N LEU A 17 15.88 7.16 13.43
CA LEU A 17 14.90 8.01 12.74
C LEU A 17 15.36 8.36 11.31
N ARG A 18 16.65 8.67 11.12
CA ARG A 18 17.24 8.92 9.79
C ARG A 18 17.17 7.68 8.91
N ALA A 19 17.59 6.53 9.42
CA ALA A 19 17.52 5.25 8.71
C ALA A 19 16.08 4.91 8.30
N ALA A 20 15.09 5.07 9.19
CA ALA A 20 13.68 4.83 8.86
C ALA A 20 13.15 5.81 7.79
N ARG A 21 13.54 7.10 7.84
CA ARG A 21 13.21 8.07 6.78
C ARG A 21 13.84 7.70 5.44
N HIS A 22 15.10 7.28 5.44
CA HIS A 22 15.82 6.88 4.25
C HIS A 22 15.21 5.64 3.59
N ARG A 23 14.88 4.60 4.38
CA ARG A 23 14.17 3.41 3.87
C ARG A 23 12.84 3.76 3.21
N ARG A 24 12.07 4.68 3.80
CA ARG A 24 10.81 5.16 3.20
C ARG A 24 11.03 5.95 1.92
N ALA A 25 12.03 6.83 1.89
CA ALA A 25 12.39 7.56 0.68
C ALA A 25 12.75 6.59 -0.46
N ILE A 26 13.56 5.57 -0.16
CA ILE A 26 13.87 4.48 -1.09
C ILE A 26 12.60 3.77 -1.53
N GLY A 27 11.68 3.43 -0.61
CA GLY A 27 10.39 2.82 -0.94
C GLY A 27 9.56 3.65 -1.91
N TYR A 28 9.44 4.96 -1.69
CA TYR A 28 8.72 5.86 -2.60
C TYR A 28 9.38 5.91 -3.98
N TRP A 29 10.70 5.99 -4.05
CA TRP A 29 11.42 5.95 -5.31
C TRP A 29 11.20 4.63 -6.06
N TRP A 30 11.25 3.49 -5.36
CA TRP A 30 10.97 2.19 -5.96
C TRP A 30 9.56 2.10 -6.53
N VAL A 31 8.54 2.55 -5.79
CA VAL A 31 7.16 2.58 -6.28
C VAL A 31 7.06 3.45 -7.53
N LEU A 32 7.64 4.65 -7.50
CA LEU A 32 7.58 5.57 -8.63
C LEU A 32 8.27 4.99 -9.87
N ILE A 33 9.47 4.42 -9.71
CA ILE A 33 10.22 3.80 -10.80
C ILE A 33 9.47 2.60 -11.36
N ALA A 34 8.95 1.71 -10.51
CA ALA A 34 8.20 0.53 -10.95
C ALA A 34 6.91 0.92 -11.70
N TRP A 35 6.21 1.95 -11.21
CA TRP A 35 5.02 2.49 -11.86
C TRP A 35 5.34 3.11 -13.23
N LEU A 36 6.38 3.96 -13.30
CA LEU A 36 6.84 4.54 -14.57
C LEU A 36 7.30 3.46 -15.57
N LEU A 37 8.02 2.45 -15.09
CA LEU A 37 8.47 1.34 -15.92
C LEU A 37 7.29 0.54 -16.48
N SER A 38 6.28 0.27 -15.66
CA SER A 38 5.05 -0.41 -16.09
C SER A 38 4.33 0.38 -17.19
N LEU A 39 4.19 1.70 -17.03
CA LEU A 39 3.59 2.57 -18.06
C LEU A 39 4.43 2.63 -19.33
N TRP A 40 5.76 2.73 -19.19
CA TRP A 40 6.67 2.76 -20.33
C TRP A 40 6.60 1.47 -21.15
N ILE A 41 6.61 0.30 -20.49
CA ILE A 41 6.43 -1.00 -21.15
C ILE A 41 5.06 -1.05 -21.82
N GLY A 42 3.98 -0.69 -21.12
CA GLY A 42 2.62 -0.76 -21.65
C GLY A 42 2.34 0.16 -22.84
N THR A 43 3.11 1.23 -23.00
CA THR A 43 3.00 2.16 -24.15
C THR A 43 3.98 1.87 -25.28
N SER A 44 5.11 1.21 -24.98
CA SER A 44 6.18 0.98 -25.95
C SER A 44 6.17 -0.43 -26.54
N VAL A 45 5.63 -1.41 -25.81
CA VAL A 45 5.62 -2.83 -26.21
C VAL A 45 4.23 -3.20 -26.69
N VAL A 46 4.14 -3.71 -27.91
CA VAL A 46 2.95 -4.40 -28.42
C VAL A 46 3.10 -5.88 -28.04
N PRO A 47 2.36 -6.38 -27.02
CA PRO A 47 2.42 -7.77 -26.62
C PRO A 47 1.87 -8.66 -27.75
N HIS A 48 2.40 -9.87 -27.86
CA HIS A 48 1.80 -10.88 -28.75
C HIS A 48 0.42 -11.30 -28.20
N ASP A 49 -0.53 -11.60 -29.09
CA ASP A 49 -1.92 -11.89 -28.71
C ASP A 49 -2.07 -13.00 -27.64
N TRP A 50 -1.18 -14.00 -27.66
CA TRP A 50 -1.19 -15.10 -26.69
C TRP A 50 -0.90 -14.66 -25.25
N LEU A 51 -0.24 -13.51 -25.05
CA LEU A 51 0.06 -12.95 -23.73
C LEU A 51 -1.13 -12.23 -23.11
N HIS A 52 -2.09 -11.78 -23.93
CA HIS A 52 -3.18 -10.93 -23.45
C HIS A 52 -4.04 -11.65 -22.39
N THR A 53 -4.47 -12.89 -22.65
CA THR A 53 -5.32 -13.65 -21.73
C THR A 53 -4.62 -13.99 -20.40
N PRO A 54 -3.38 -14.54 -20.39
CA PRO A 54 -2.62 -14.73 -19.15
C PRO A 54 -2.36 -13.43 -18.39
N ALA A 55 -2.04 -12.33 -19.10
CA ALA A 55 -1.83 -11.03 -18.47
C ALA A 55 -3.11 -10.51 -17.81
N LEU A 56 -4.26 -10.63 -18.49
CA LEU A 56 -5.55 -10.20 -17.94
C LEU A 56 -5.93 -11.03 -16.71
N PHE A 57 -5.80 -12.35 -16.78
CA PHE A 57 -6.04 -13.24 -15.64
C PHE A 57 -5.14 -12.89 -14.46
N GLY A 58 -3.83 -12.75 -14.70
CA GLY A 58 -2.86 -12.36 -13.69
C GLY A 58 -3.17 -10.99 -13.09
N HIS A 59 -3.63 -10.03 -13.91
CA HIS A 59 -4.03 -8.70 -13.45
C HIS A 59 -5.23 -8.77 -12.52
N LEU A 60 -6.28 -9.52 -12.89
CA LEU A 60 -7.47 -9.71 -12.05
C LEU A 60 -7.14 -10.47 -10.75
N ALA A 61 -6.33 -11.53 -10.82
CA ALA A 61 -5.85 -12.22 -9.63
C ALA A 61 -5.08 -11.29 -8.70
N SER A 62 -4.25 -10.40 -9.26
CA SER A 62 -3.50 -9.40 -8.50
C SER A 62 -4.39 -8.34 -7.86
N VAL A 63 -5.48 -7.92 -8.54
CA VAL A 63 -6.54 -7.09 -7.93
C VAL A 63 -7.12 -7.80 -6.72
N ILE A 64 -7.55 -9.07 -6.87
CA ILE A 64 -8.19 -9.83 -5.78
C ILE A 64 -7.26 -9.95 -4.58
N VAL A 65 -6.00 -10.32 -4.80
CA VAL A 65 -5.01 -10.47 -3.73
C VAL A 65 -4.72 -9.12 -3.06
N GLY A 66 -4.46 -8.06 -3.85
CA GLY A 66 -4.09 -6.75 -3.34
C GLY A 66 -5.23 -6.04 -2.60
N LEU A 67 -6.40 -5.96 -3.22
CA LEU A 67 -7.60 -5.39 -2.61
C LEU A 67 -8.06 -6.22 -1.41
N GLY A 68 -8.07 -7.55 -1.53
CA GLY A 68 -8.44 -8.43 -0.43
C GLY A 68 -7.56 -8.24 0.79
N ALA A 69 -6.24 -8.09 0.58
CA ALA A 69 -5.31 -7.77 1.65
C ALA A 69 -5.55 -6.38 2.25
N ALA A 70 -5.79 -5.35 1.43
CA ALA A 70 -6.10 -4.00 1.90
C ALA A 70 -7.38 -3.96 2.77
N VAL A 71 -8.46 -4.58 2.28
CA VAL A 71 -9.72 -4.72 3.03
C VAL A 71 -9.49 -5.46 4.34
N LEU A 72 -8.70 -6.55 4.34
CA LEU A 72 -8.42 -7.31 5.55
C LEU A 72 -7.66 -6.47 6.60
N LEU A 73 -6.62 -5.73 6.20
CA LEU A 73 -5.86 -4.86 7.11
C LEU A 73 -6.76 -3.80 7.76
N GLU A 74 -7.62 -3.18 6.96
CA GLU A 74 -8.50 -2.14 7.44
C GLU A 74 -9.66 -2.68 8.28
N MET A 75 -10.17 -3.88 7.96
CA MET A 75 -11.10 -4.59 8.84
C MET A 75 -10.45 -4.94 10.18
N SER A 76 -9.20 -5.41 10.19
CA SER A 76 -8.46 -5.62 11.45
C SER A 76 -8.31 -4.32 12.24
N GLY A 77 -8.00 -3.20 11.58
CA GLY A 77 -7.97 -1.88 12.20
C GLY A 77 -9.32 -1.44 12.75
N LEU A 78 -10.40 -1.69 12.00
CA LEU A 78 -11.78 -1.38 12.42
C LEU A 78 -12.20 -2.22 13.63
N LEU A 79 -11.88 -3.51 13.66
CA LEU A 79 -12.15 -4.38 14.80
C LEU A 79 -11.40 -3.89 16.05
N TRP A 80 -10.17 -3.40 15.90
CA TRP A 80 -9.43 -2.79 17.00
C TRP A 80 -10.08 -1.48 17.47
N MET A 81 -10.53 -0.63 16.55
CA MET A 81 -11.30 0.59 16.87
C MET A 81 -12.58 0.27 17.64
N LEU A 82 -13.28 -0.80 17.25
CA LEU A 82 -14.50 -1.30 17.88
C LEU A 82 -14.24 -2.11 19.16
N ARG A 83 -12.99 -2.22 19.61
CA ARG A 83 -12.57 -2.97 20.81
C ARG A 83 -12.87 -4.48 20.74
N ARG A 84 -13.01 -5.02 19.53
CA ARG A 84 -13.21 -6.45 19.27
C ARG A 84 -11.89 -7.22 19.22
N THR A 85 -10.79 -6.53 18.92
CA THR A 85 -9.42 -7.07 18.90
C THR A 85 -8.46 -6.11 19.60
N SER A 86 -7.25 -6.60 19.91
CA SER A 86 -6.15 -5.80 20.45
C SER A 86 -5.18 -5.35 19.35
N LEU A 87 -4.26 -4.43 19.69
CA LEU A 87 -3.20 -4.02 18.77
C LEU A 87 -2.22 -5.19 18.50
N ASP A 88 -2.01 -6.08 19.47
CA ASP A 88 -1.16 -7.26 19.29
C ASP A 88 -1.78 -8.28 18.32
N ASP A 89 -3.10 -8.46 18.33
CA ASP A 89 -3.78 -9.31 17.35
C ASP A 89 -3.56 -8.76 15.93
N MET A 90 -3.71 -7.44 15.77
CA MET A 90 -3.46 -6.77 14.50
C MET A 90 -1.99 -6.93 14.05
N ARG A 91 -1.02 -6.77 14.95
CA ARG A 91 0.42 -6.96 14.65
C ARG A 91 0.78 -8.37 14.23
N ARG A 92 0.08 -9.39 14.72
CA ARG A 92 0.32 -10.78 14.31
C ARG A 92 -0.16 -11.03 12.89
N THR A 93 -1.24 -10.38 12.49
CA THR A 93 -1.85 -10.54 11.16
C THR A 93 -1.25 -9.58 10.12
N GLU A 94 -0.76 -8.42 10.52
CA GLU A 94 -0.31 -7.36 9.60
C GLU A 94 0.83 -7.79 8.65
N PRO A 95 1.91 -8.47 9.09
CA PRO A 95 3.03 -8.76 8.21
C PRO A 95 2.70 -9.64 7.00
N PRO A 96 2.05 -10.82 7.16
CA PRO A 96 1.72 -11.66 6.00
C PRO A 96 0.69 -10.98 5.08
N VAL A 97 -0.26 -10.22 5.63
CA VAL A 97 -1.27 -9.52 4.82
C VAL A 97 -0.66 -8.36 4.06
N THR A 98 0.26 -7.61 4.66
CA THR A 98 1.03 -6.55 3.99
C THR A 98 1.87 -7.11 2.85
N ALA A 99 2.48 -8.29 3.03
CA ALA A 99 3.20 -8.98 1.96
C ALA A 99 2.26 -9.34 0.79
N LEU A 100 1.04 -9.82 1.07
CA LEU A 100 0.03 -10.07 0.04
C LEU A 100 -0.40 -8.77 -0.67
N ALA A 101 -0.58 -7.67 0.06
CA ALA A 101 -0.91 -6.37 -0.56
C ALA A 101 0.17 -5.93 -1.55
N TRP A 102 1.45 -6.04 -1.17
CA TRP A 102 2.58 -5.74 -2.05
C TRP A 102 2.70 -6.70 -3.23
N LEU A 103 2.43 -7.99 -3.02
CA LEU A 103 2.37 -8.98 -4.10
C LEU A 103 1.28 -8.60 -5.12
N GLY A 104 0.11 -8.19 -4.64
CA GLY A 104 -0.97 -7.68 -5.49
C GLY A 104 -0.54 -6.47 -6.30
N ILE A 105 0.07 -5.46 -5.68
CA ILE A 105 0.58 -4.26 -6.38
C ILE A 105 1.64 -4.63 -7.42
N ALA A 106 2.61 -5.47 -7.06
CA ALA A 106 3.65 -5.91 -7.98
C ALA A 106 3.04 -6.66 -9.17
N GLY A 107 2.11 -7.58 -8.92
CA GLY A 107 1.38 -8.30 -9.96
C GLY A 107 0.60 -7.36 -10.87
N LEU A 108 -0.07 -6.34 -10.33
CA LEU A 108 -0.78 -5.32 -11.11
C LEU A 108 0.14 -4.55 -12.05
N LEU A 109 1.30 -4.12 -11.57
CA LEU A 109 2.28 -3.38 -12.37
C LEU A 109 2.90 -4.26 -13.47
N VAL A 110 3.26 -5.50 -13.14
CA VAL A 110 3.87 -6.44 -14.10
C VAL A 110 2.88 -6.85 -15.17
N THR A 111 1.70 -7.32 -14.77
CA THR A 111 0.69 -7.81 -15.73
C THR A 111 0.01 -6.68 -16.49
N GLY A 112 -0.25 -5.54 -15.84
CA GLY A 112 -0.85 -4.35 -16.45
C GLY A 112 0.04 -3.74 -17.53
N ALA A 113 1.35 -3.91 -17.44
CA ALA A 113 2.29 -3.49 -18.47
C ALA A 113 2.08 -4.23 -19.81
N PHE A 114 1.40 -5.38 -19.83
CA PHE A 114 1.10 -6.13 -21.05
C PHE A 114 -0.36 -5.98 -21.50
N LEU A 115 -1.13 -5.07 -20.90
CA LEU A 115 -2.55 -4.83 -21.24
C LEU A 115 -2.77 -3.56 -22.08
N GLN A 116 -1.69 -2.98 -22.60
CA GLN A 116 -1.72 -1.82 -23.53
C GLN A 116 -2.64 -0.69 -23.04
N PRO A 117 -2.28 0.01 -21.94
CA PRO A 117 -3.07 1.11 -21.44
C PRO A 117 -3.20 2.23 -22.48
N ASP A 118 -4.43 2.60 -22.80
CA ASP A 118 -4.72 3.76 -23.64
C ASP A 118 -4.68 5.03 -22.80
N LEU A 119 -3.55 5.74 -22.85
CA LEU A 119 -3.32 6.99 -22.09
C LEU A 119 -4.02 8.21 -22.71
N SER A 120 -4.58 8.10 -23.92
CA SER A 120 -5.40 9.16 -24.49
C SER A 120 -6.75 9.31 -23.77
N GLN A 121 -7.19 8.25 -23.09
CA GLN A 121 -8.41 8.23 -22.29
C GLN A 121 -8.14 8.76 -20.88
N PRO A 122 -8.81 9.85 -20.44
CA PRO A 122 -8.61 10.43 -19.11
C PRO A 122 -8.86 9.44 -17.96
N LEU A 123 -9.81 8.52 -18.14
CA LEU A 123 -10.13 7.50 -17.15
C LEU A 123 -8.94 6.56 -16.89
N THR A 124 -8.22 6.14 -17.93
CA THR A 124 -7.00 5.33 -17.76
C THR A 124 -5.97 6.08 -16.91
N GLY A 125 -5.77 7.37 -17.15
CA GLY A 125 -4.89 8.21 -16.33
C GLY A 125 -5.29 8.22 -14.85
N ILE A 126 -6.58 8.43 -14.56
CA ILE A 126 -7.11 8.40 -13.18
C ILE A 126 -6.88 7.03 -12.54
N LYS A 127 -7.13 5.92 -13.24
CA LYS A 127 -6.85 4.56 -12.75
C LYS A 127 -5.37 4.41 -12.37
N MET A 128 -4.45 4.88 -13.22
CA MET A 128 -3.01 4.75 -12.97
C MET A 128 -2.56 5.58 -11.76
N ILE A 129 -3.10 6.78 -11.60
CA ILE A 129 -2.87 7.62 -10.42
C ILE A 129 -3.43 6.95 -9.17
N ALA A 130 -4.62 6.33 -9.25
CA ALA A 130 -5.21 5.63 -8.12
C ALA A 130 -4.31 4.46 -7.65
N VAL A 131 -3.78 3.65 -8.58
CA VAL A 131 -2.80 2.59 -8.26
C VAL A 131 -1.54 3.17 -7.62
N LEU A 132 -1.02 4.30 -8.13
CA LEU A 132 0.14 4.98 -7.55
C LEU A 132 -0.15 5.46 -6.13
N VAL A 133 -1.30 6.09 -5.88
CA VAL A 133 -1.72 6.58 -4.56
C VAL A 133 -1.84 5.41 -3.58
N ALA A 134 -2.42 4.28 -3.99
CA ALA A 134 -2.50 3.09 -3.13
C ALA A 134 -1.12 2.59 -2.71
N ALA A 135 -0.18 2.48 -3.65
CA ALA A 135 1.19 2.02 -3.37
C ALA A 135 1.98 3.02 -2.51
N MET A 136 1.85 4.32 -2.78
CA MET A 136 2.46 5.38 -1.97
C MET A 136 1.90 5.39 -0.54
N ASN A 137 0.59 5.20 -0.38
CA ASN A 137 -0.03 5.08 0.93
C ASN A 137 0.51 3.86 1.70
N GLY A 138 0.72 2.72 1.02
CA GLY A 138 1.38 1.55 1.60
C GLY A 138 2.78 1.85 2.14
N VAL A 139 3.61 2.59 1.40
CA VAL A 139 4.93 3.04 1.91
C VAL A 139 4.78 3.99 3.09
N ALA A 140 3.82 4.93 3.05
CA ALA A 140 3.55 5.86 4.15
C ALA A 140 3.12 5.12 5.43
N MET A 141 2.35 4.03 5.27
CA MET A 141 1.84 3.18 6.35
C MET A 141 2.97 2.58 7.20
N THR A 142 4.14 2.29 6.62
CA THR A 142 5.30 1.78 7.38
C THR A 142 5.68 2.70 8.55
N ARG A 143 5.52 4.02 8.39
CA ARG A 143 5.76 4.97 9.49
C ARG A 143 4.67 4.90 10.54
N LEU A 144 3.42 4.63 10.15
CA LEU A 144 2.33 4.43 11.09
C LEU A 144 2.55 3.14 11.89
N THR A 145 2.92 2.04 11.22
CA THR A 145 3.30 0.77 11.85
C THR A 145 4.45 0.99 12.84
N ASP A 146 5.54 1.67 12.44
CA ASP A 146 6.67 2.01 13.32
C ASP A 146 6.24 2.76 14.60
N GLU A 147 5.26 3.67 14.51
CA GLU A 147 4.77 4.44 15.66
C GLU A 147 3.82 3.61 16.53
N LEU A 148 2.98 2.78 15.91
CA LEU A 148 2.09 1.88 16.62
C LEU A 148 2.87 0.80 17.36
N ASP A 149 3.95 0.27 16.80
CA ASP A 149 4.82 -0.75 17.42
C ASP A 149 5.51 -0.30 18.70
N ARG A 150 5.61 1.01 18.93
CA ARG A 150 6.14 1.58 20.19
C ARG A 150 5.12 1.58 21.33
N LEU A 151 3.85 1.32 21.04
CA LEU A 151 2.79 1.35 22.03
C LEU A 151 2.58 -0.03 22.67
N PRO A 152 2.02 -0.10 23.90
CA PRO A 152 1.63 -1.37 24.50
C PRO A 152 0.60 -2.10 23.63
N GLY A 153 0.72 -3.43 23.48
CA GLY A 153 -0.19 -4.24 22.66
C GLY A 153 -1.66 -4.20 23.09
N ALA A 154 -1.91 -3.96 24.38
CA ALA A 154 -3.26 -3.81 24.93
C ALA A 154 -3.83 -2.38 24.79
N VAL A 155 -3.12 -1.45 24.13
CA VAL A 155 -3.57 -0.07 23.99
C VAL A 155 -4.88 -0.01 23.21
N ARG A 156 -5.83 0.76 23.73
CA ARG A 156 -7.11 1.02 23.07
C ARG A 156 -6.95 2.13 22.05
N PHE A 157 -7.62 2.00 20.90
CA PHE A 157 -7.63 3.05 19.87
C PHE A 157 -8.07 4.43 20.42
N SER A 158 -9.04 4.44 21.34
CA SER A 158 -9.54 5.67 21.97
C SER A 158 -8.45 6.42 22.76
N SER A 159 -7.44 5.70 23.26
CA SER A 159 -6.35 6.24 24.08
C SER A 159 -5.17 6.78 23.26
N LEU A 160 -5.20 6.63 21.93
CA LEU A 160 -4.15 7.17 21.07
C LEU A 160 -4.17 8.71 21.04
N PRO A 161 -3.05 9.35 20.70
CA PRO A 161 -3.05 10.77 20.34
C PRO A 161 -3.97 11.04 19.14
N ALA A 162 -4.69 12.17 19.14
CA ALA A 162 -5.64 12.51 18.07
C ALA A 162 -5.02 12.50 16.67
N ARG A 163 -3.78 12.97 16.55
CA ARG A 163 -3.00 12.93 15.30
C ARG A 163 -2.82 11.51 14.76
N LEU A 164 -2.59 10.53 15.64
CA LEU A 164 -2.37 9.14 15.23
C LEU A 164 -3.70 8.49 14.81
N LYS A 165 -4.79 8.75 15.55
CA LYS A 165 -6.14 8.30 15.16
C LYS A 165 -6.52 8.82 13.78
N LEU A 166 -6.35 10.13 13.56
CA LEU A 166 -6.67 10.75 12.28
C LEU A 166 -5.84 10.13 11.15
N TRP A 167 -4.56 9.87 11.40
CA TRP A 167 -3.70 9.25 10.39
C TRP A 167 -4.08 7.80 10.08
N CYS A 168 -4.45 6.98 11.09
CA CYS A 168 -4.99 5.64 10.86
C CYS A 168 -6.22 5.68 9.94
N VAL A 169 -7.20 6.52 10.30
CA VAL A 169 -8.47 6.63 9.54
C VAL A 169 -8.21 7.18 8.14
N TRP A 170 -7.40 8.23 8.02
CA TRP A 170 -7.07 8.83 6.74
C TRP A 170 -6.36 7.85 5.80
N SER A 171 -5.40 7.09 6.32
CA SER A 171 -4.68 6.08 5.54
C SER A 171 -5.62 4.99 5.01
N ALA A 172 -6.56 4.52 5.84
CA ALA A 172 -7.56 3.54 5.42
C ALA A 172 -8.50 4.12 4.34
N VAL A 173 -8.97 5.36 4.51
CA VAL A 173 -9.84 6.02 3.52
C VAL A 173 -9.11 6.22 2.18
N VAL A 174 -7.86 6.70 2.21
CA VAL A 174 -7.04 6.87 0.98
C VAL A 174 -6.83 5.53 0.30
N SER A 175 -6.53 4.48 1.06
CA SER A 175 -6.38 3.11 0.54
C SER A 175 -7.65 2.64 -0.17
N GLN A 176 -8.82 2.66 0.49
CA GLN A 176 -10.08 2.20 -0.11
C GLN A 176 -10.49 3.01 -1.32
N THR A 177 -10.43 4.33 -1.23
CA THR A 177 -10.80 5.20 -2.35
C THR A 177 -9.90 4.94 -3.55
N ALA A 178 -8.59 4.78 -3.36
CA ALA A 178 -7.66 4.46 -4.43
C ALA A 178 -7.95 3.07 -5.06
N TRP A 179 -8.11 2.03 -4.24
CA TRP A 179 -8.40 0.69 -4.73
C TRP A 179 -9.73 0.60 -5.48
N TRP A 180 -10.82 1.13 -4.90
CA TRP A 180 -12.13 1.10 -5.55
C TRP A 180 -12.17 1.96 -6.81
N THR A 181 -11.49 3.11 -6.83
CA THR A 181 -11.37 3.92 -8.05
C THR A 181 -10.70 3.12 -9.17
N ALA A 182 -9.58 2.44 -8.88
CA ALA A 182 -8.88 1.64 -9.87
C ALA A 182 -9.74 0.48 -10.41
N VAL A 183 -10.50 -0.18 -9.53
CA VAL A 183 -11.40 -1.29 -9.88
C VAL A 183 -12.59 -0.81 -10.72
N LEU A 184 -13.31 0.23 -10.25
CA LEU A 184 -14.47 0.77 -10.94
C LEU A 184 -14.11 1.26 -12.34
N ILE A 185 -13.03 2.02 -12.47
CA ILE A 185 -12.56 2.47 -13.78
C ILE A 185 -12.09 1.29 -14.64
N GLY A 186 -11.41 0.30 -14.05
CA GLY A 186 -11.00 -0.91 -14.76
C GLY A 186 -12.19 -1.68 -15.36
N MET A 187 -13.29 -1.78 -14.62
CA MET A 187 -14.53 -2.39 -15.12
C MET A 187 -15.19 -1.54 -16.19
N LEU A 188 -15.31 -0.22 -15.98
CA LEU A 188 -15.90 0.71 -16.95
C LEU A 188 -15.17 0.69 -18.29
N ASN A 189 -13.83 0.74 -18.28
CA ASN A 189 -13.01 0.69 -19.49
C ASN A 189 -13.15 -0.64 -20.24
N THR A 190 -13.47 -1.74 -19.54
CA THR A 190 -13.72 -3.04 -20.18
C THR A 190 -15.14 -3.12 -20.73
N ALA A 191 -16.13 -2.56 -20.02
CA ALA A 191 -17.53 -2.57 -20.43
C ALA A 191 -17.84 -1.61 -21.59
N SER A 192 -17.00 -0.58 -21.79
CA SER A 192 -17.15 0.40 -22.87
C SER A 192 -16.41 0.03 -24.16
N ARG A 193 -15.69 -1.10 -24.19
CA ARG A 193 -15.04 -1.67 -25.38
C ARG A 193 -15.90 -2.78 -25.95
#